data_AF-A0A926BS77-F1
#
_entry.id   AF-A0A926BS77-F1
#
_cell.length_a   1.000
_cell.length_b   1.000
_cell.length_c   1.000
_cell.angle_alpha   90.00
_cell.angle_beta   90.00
_cell.angle_gamma   90.00
#
_symmetry.space_group_name_H-M   'P 1'
#
loop_
_entity.id
_entity.type
_entity.pdbx_description
1 polymer ?
#
loop_
_entity_poly.entity_id
_entity_poly.type
_entity_poly.pdbx_seq_one_letter_code
_entity_poly.pdbx_strand_id
1 'polypeptide(L)'
;ALTIVGAGGEAIVPNEPYASHSENLLPVRTLALWSYTDLNDHRLNFGKRFTRICSDTAMTHPLKLGMRNQQGWAGWHRNQQLFMKRFACDPDQTYPDMGSNTEVYTAGDFIELESLGAVTTLAPSEAVDHVERWSLHDLAHTIENDEQLATALEMALAQSSEYPF
;
A
#
# COMPACT_ATOMS: atom_id res chain seq x y z
N ALA A 1 9.91 -1.44 -6.93
CA ALA A 1 9.21 -1.70 -8.20
C ALA A 1 7.90 -0.90 -8.24
N LEU A 2 7.68 -0.22 -9.37
CA LEU A 2 6.64 0.78 -9.58
C LEU A 2 5.50 0.19 -10.41
N THR A 3 4.26 0.33 -9.94
CA THR A 3 3.04 0.00 -10.70
C THR A 3 2.19 1.25 -10.83
N ILE A 4 1.86 1.65 -12.06
CA ILE A 4 0.98 2.81 -12.32
C ILE A 4 -0.43 2.30 -12.58
N VAL A 5 -1.40 2.87 -11.88
CA VAL A 5 -2.84 2.60 -12.04
C VAL A 5 -3.58 3.90 -12.43
N GLY A 6 -4.70 3.75 -13.14
CA GLY A 6 -5.42 4.89 -13.72
C GLY A 6 -6.24 5.70 -12.72
N ALA A 7 -6.74 6.86 -13.19
CA ALA A 7 -7.60 7.74 -12.43
C ALA A 7 -8.94 7.12 -11.98
N GLY A 8 -9.54 7.76 -10.97
CA GLY A 8 -10.90 7.48 -10.51
C GLY A 8 -11.02 6.23 -9.64
N GLY A 9 -9.89 5.69 -9.19
CA GLY A 9 -9.81 4.68 -8.15
C GLY A 9 -9.08 5.19 -6.91
N GLU A 10 -8.94 4.31 -5.94
CA GLU A 10 -8.32 4.58 -4.65
C GLU A 10 -7.25 3.50 -4.37
N ALA A 11 -6.02 3.93 -4.15
CA ALA A 11 -4.97 3.10 -3.59
C ALA A 11 -5.25 2.86 -2.11
N ILE A 12 -5.01 1.62 -1.67
CA ILE A 12 -5.34 1.14 -0.33
C ILE A 12 -4.08 0.47 0.22
N VAL A 13 -3.60 0.95 1.36
CA VAL A 13 -2.53 0.28 2.12
C VAL A 13 -3.08 -0.07 3.50
N PRO A 14 -2.90 -1.30 3.99
CA PRO A 14 -3.35 -1.68 5.31
C PRO A 14 -2.63 -0.90 6.41
N ASN A 15 -3.38 -0.61 7.46
CA ASN A 15 -2.80 -0.26 8.75
C ASN A 15 -2.48 -1.53 9.52
N GLU A 16 -1.50 -1.44 10.43
CA GLU A 16 -1.23 -2.53 11.35
C GLU A 16 -2.47 -2.82 12.21
N PRO A 17 -2.72 -4.10 12.57
CA PRO A 17 -3.86 -4.49 13.37
C PRO A 17 -3.97 -3.66 14.64
N TYR A 18 -5.19 -3.20 14.93
CA TYR A 18 -5.45 -2.47 16.16
C TYR A 18 -5.17 -3.37 17.38
N ALA A 19 -4.38 -2.87 18.31
CA ALA A 19 -4.17 -3.48 19.63
C ALA A 19 -4.53 -2.45 20.70
N SER A 20 -5.02 -2.91 21.86
CA SER A 20 -5.32 -1.99 22.96
C SER A 20 -4.03 -1.44 23.58
N HIS A 21 -4.11 -0.25 24.18
CA HIS A 21 -2.96 0.38 24.86
C HIS A 21 -2.36 -0.51 25.95
N SER A 22 -3.17 -1.30 26.65
CA SER A 22 -2.70 -2.23 27.69
C SER A 22 -1.94 -3.44 27.14
N GLU A 23 -2.17 -3.81 25.87
CA GLU A 23 -1.57 -4.99 25.25
C GLU A 23 -0.30 -4.64 24.46
N ASN A 24 -0.24 -3.43 23.87
CA ASN A 24 0.90 -3.01 23.06
C ASN A 24 1.27 -1.55 23.29
N LEU A 25 2.49 -1.34 23.79
CA LEU A 25 3.03 -0.02 24.17
C LEU A 25 4.10 0.50 23.19
N LEU A 26 4.54 -0.33 22.24
CA LEU A 26 5.62 0.02 21.32
C LEU A 26 5.08 0.43 19.95
N PRO A 27 5.79 1.32 19.23
CA PRO A 27 5.42 1.66 17.85
C PRO A 27 5.54 0.42 16.94
N VAL A 28 4.57 0.25 16.04
CA VAL A 28 4.51 -0.92 15.13
C VAL A 28 4.80 -0.58 13.67
N ARG A 29 4.82 0.69 13.27
CA ARG A 29 5.21 1.12 11.92
C ARG A 29 5.70 2.56 11.86
N THR A 30 6.34 2.92 10.76
CA THR A 30 6.72 4.28 10.40
C THR A 30 5.84 4.83 9.27
N LEU A 31 5.73 6.16 9.21
CA LEU A 31 5.16 6.90 8.08
C LEU A 31 6.22 7.90 7.61
N ALA A 32 6.69 7.75 6.38
CA ALA A 32 7.62 8.65 5.70
C ALA A 32 6.85 9.67 4.88
N LEU A 33 7.20 10.95 5.03
CA LEU A 33 6.54 12.07 4.36
C LEU A 33 7.60 12.88 3.62
N TRP A 34 7.28 13.26 2.38
CA TRP A 34 8.11 14.18 1.63
C TRP A 34 7.74 15.62 2.00
N SER A 35 8.65 16.57 1.77
CA SER A 35 8.45 17.98 2.13
C SER A 35 7.23 18.62 1.43
N TYR A 36 6.75 18.01 0.35
CA TYR A 36 5.58 18.45 -0.42
C TYR A 36 4.29 17.72 -0.04
N THR A 37 4.32 16.77 0.90
CA THR A 37 3.14 16.03 1.34
C THR A 37 2.27 16.90 2.24
N ASP A 38 1.16 17.41 1.70
CA ASP A 38 0.13 18.07 2.51
C ASP A 38 -0.77 17.02 3.17
N LEU A 39 -0.71 16.94 4.50
CA LEU A 39 -1.54 16.01 5.28
C LEU A 39 -3.03 16.41 5.33
N ASN A 40 -3.37 17.64 4.91
CA ASN A 40 -4.75 18.08 4.74
C ASN A 40 -5.28 17.85 3.32
N ASP A 41 -4.48 17.29 2.41
CA ASP A 41 -4.90 17.00 1.05
C ASP A 41 -6.09 16.04 1.06
N HIS A 42 -7.21 16.43 0.43
CA HIS A 42 -8.44 15.62 0.47
C HIS A 42 -8.30 14.27 -0.21
N ARG A 43 -7.27 14.09 -1.05
CA ARG A 43 -6.96 12.80 -1.65
C ARG A 43 -6.49 11.79 -0.62
N LEU A 44 -6.02 12.23 0.54
CA LEU A 44 -5.50 11.40 1.61
C LEU A 44 -6.56 11.09 2.68
N ASN A 45 -6.80 9.81 2.94
CA ASN A 45 -7.73 9.35 3.97
C ASN A 45 -7.04 8.36 4.93
N PHE A 46 -6.91 8.74 6.20
CA PHE A 46 -6.45 7.85 7.26
C PHE A 46 -7.65 7.19 7.95
N GLY A 47 -8.01 5.99 7.50
CA GLY A 47 -9.03 5.15 8.13
C GLY A 47 -8.48 4.33 9.29
N LYS A 48 -9.36 3.63 10.02
CA LYS A 48 -8.93 2.72 11.11
C LYS A 48 -8.12 1.54 10.56
N ARG A 49 -8.60 0.91 9.49
CA ARG A 49 -8.01 -0.31 8.91
C ARG A 49 -7.08 -0.04 7.74
N PHE A 50 -7.26 1.08 7.04
CA PHE A 50 -6.58 1.36 5.79
C PHE A 50 -6.18 2.84 5.71
N THR A 51 -4.97 3.10 5.22
CA THR A 51 -4.59 4.40 4.66
C THR A 51 -4.91 4.37 3.17
N ARG A 52 -5.60 5.39 2.68
CA ARG A 52 -6.10 5.42 1.30
C ARG A 52 -5.75 6.71 0.59
N ILE A 53 -5.46 6.61 -0.70
CA ILE A 53 -5.17 7.76 -1.57
C ILE A 53 -5.95 7.62 -2.87
N CYS A 54 -6.74 8.64 -3.21
CA CYS A 54 -7.37 8.72 -4.53
C CYS A 54 -6.64 9.72 -5.45
N SER A 55 -6.78 9.52 -6.76
CA SER A 55 -6.32 10.50 -7.76
C SER A 55 -7.37 11.62 -7.89
N ASP A 56 -6.93 12.84 -8.20
CA ASP A 56 -7.83 13.94 -8.58
C ASP A 56 -7.23 14.68 -9.78
N THR A 57 -7.92 14.62 -10.91
CA THR A 57 -7.49 15.24 -12.18
C THR A 57 -7.31 16.75 -12.07
N ALA A 58 -7.98 17.41 -11.11
CA ALA A 58 -7.83 18.84 -10.87
C ALA A 58 -6.63 19.18 -9.97
N MET A 59 -6.03 18.20 -9.29
CA MET A 59 -4.91 18.38 -8.36
C MET A 59 -3.63 17.81 -8.95
N THR A 60 -2.94 18.64 -9.75
CA THR A 60 -1.68 18.24 -10.40
C THR A 60 -0.46 18.38 -9.49
N HIS A 61 -0.62 18.89 -8.26
CA HIS A 61 0.48 18.94 -7.30
C HIS A 61 0.73 17.54 -6.69
N PRO A 62 1.99 17.22 -6.40
CA PRO A 62 2.37 15.89 -5.93
C PRO A 62 1.84 15.64 -4.51
N LEU A 63 1.35 14.43 -4.30
CA LEU A 63 1.10 13.84 -2.99
C LEU A 63 1.86 12.51 -2.94
N LYS A 64 2.72 12.33 -1.92
CA LYS A 64 3.45 11.08 -1.71
C LYS A 64 3.47 10.70 -0.23
N LEU A 65 3.36 9.42 0.07
CA LEU A 65 3.68 8.90 1.40
C LEU A 65 4.29 7.52 1.32
N GLY A 66 5.11 7.21 2.31
CA GLY A 66 5.81 5.94 2.46
C GLY A 66 5.47 5.31 3.80
N MET A 67 5.36 3.99 3.84
CA MET A 67 5.01 3.25 5.04
C MET A 67 5.87 2.00 5.15
N ARG A 68 6.22 1.67 6.40
CA ARG A 68 6.60 0.30 6.73
C ARG A 68 5.33 -0.52 6.90
N ASN A 69 5.01 -1.30 5.88
CA ASN A 69 3.82 -2.12 5.75
C ASN A 69 4.17 -3.58 6.02
N GLN A 70 3.94 -4.04 7.26
CA GLN A 70 4.24 -5.43 7.65
C GLN A 70 3.20 -6.41 7.14
N GLN A 71 2.03 -5.93 6.74
CA GLN A 71 0.96 -6.76 6.18
C GLN A 71 1.29 -7.26 4.76
N GLY A 72 2.27 -6.64 4.08
CA GLY A 72 2.85 -7.20 2.84
C GLY A 72 1.95 -7.13 1.61
N TRP A 73 1.04 -6.16 1.55
CA TRP A 73 0.20 -5.93 0.38
C TRP A 73 -0.24 -4.48 0.24
N ALA A 74 -0.53 -4.07 -0.99
CA ALA A 74 -1.22 -2.83 -1.34
C ALA A 74 -2.26 -3.13 -2.43
N GLY A 75 -3.39 -2.44 -2.37
CA GLY A 75 -4.49 -2.60 -3.32
C GLY A 75 -4.77 -1.32 -4.09
N TRP A 76 -5.50 -1.45 -5.20
CA TRP A 76 -6.18 -0.35 -5.86
C TRP A 76 -7.59 -0.78 -6.24
N HIS A 77 -8.56 0.00 -5.81
CA HIS A 77 -9.98 -0.27 -6.05
C HIS A 77 -10.56 0.78 -6.99
N ARG A 78 -11.28 0.33 -8.02
CA ARG A 78 -12.07 1.19 -8.90
C ARG A 78 -13.31 0.44 -9.37
N ASN A 79 -14.49 1.03 -9.11
CA ASN A 79 -15.79 0.45 -9.48
C ASN A 79 -15.99 -0.96 -8.90
N GLN A 80 -15.92 -2.00 -9.74
CA GLN A 80 -16.05 -3.41 -9.35
C GLN A 80 -14.75 -4.17 -9.62
N GLN A 81 -13.63 -3.46 -9.70
CA GLN A 81 -12.31 -4.05 -9.90
C GLN A 81 -11.42 -3.75 -8.71
N LEU A 82 -10.79 -4.79 -8.19
CA LEU A 82 -9.78 -4.72 -7.14
C LEU A 82 -8.47 -5.31 -7.66
N PHE A 83 -7.50 -4.45 -7.91
CA PHE A 83 -6.12 -4.85 -8.12
C PHE A 83 -5.43 -5.06 -6.77
N MET A 84 -4.73 -6.18 -6.62
CA MET A 84 -4.01 -6.54 -5.40
C MET A 84 -2.56 -6.85 -5.72
N LYS A 85 -1.65 -6.17 -5.04
CA LYS A 85 -0.21 -6.31 -5.15
C LYS A 85 0.36 -6.78 -3.81
N ARG A 86 0.95 -7.97 -3.78
CA ARG A 86 1.57 -8.55 -2.59
C ARG A 86 3.09 -8.57 -2.74
N PHE A 87 3.79 -8.33 -1.63
CA PHE A 87 5.24 -8.26 -1.53
C PHE A 87 5.67 -8.57 -0.09
N ALA A 88 6.84 -9.16 0.09
CA ALA A 88 7.33 -9.51 1.43
C ALA A 88 7.75 -8.26 2.22
N CYS A 89 7.53 -8.31 3.54
CA CYS A 89 8.17 -7.42 4.50
C CYS A 89 8.93 -8.27 5.51
N ASP A 90 10.26 -8.17 5.51
CA ASP A 90 11.09 -8.78 6.53
C ASP A 90 11.24 -7.78 7.70
N PRO A 91 10.72 -8.09 8.90
CA PRO A 91 10.75 -7.18 10.04
C PRO A 91 12.17 -6.91 10.56
N ASP A 92 13.15 -7.74 10.23
CA ASP A 92 14.53 -7.61 10.69
C ASP A 92 15.42 -6.84 9.69
N GLN A 93 14.90 -6.54 8.51
CA GLN A 93 15.64 -5.85 7.45
C GLN A 93 15.46 -4.33 7.46
N THR A 94 16.46 -3.64 6.90
CA THR A 94 16.40 -2.21 6.66
C THR A 94 15.83 -1.93 5.27
N TYR A 95 14.92 -0.97 5.21
CA TYR A 95 14.29 -0.50 3.98
C TYR A 95 14.69 0.95 3.70
N PRO A 96 14.66 1.39 2.43
CA PRO A 96 14.98 2.77 2.05
C PRO A 96 13.95 3.77 2.61
N ASP A 97 14.15 5.07 2.34
CA ASP A 97 13.14 6.12 2.57
C ASP A 97 12.49 6.09 3.96
N MET A 98 13.35 6.14 4.98
CA MET A 98 12.97 6.07 6.41
C MET A 98 12.27 4.76 6.81
N GLY A 99 12.64 3.64 6.18
CA GLY A 99 12.13 2.31 6.49
C GLY A 99 10.89 1.92 5.69
N SER A 100 10.61 2.60 4.57
CA SER A 100 9.45 2.35 3.73
C SER A 100 9.67 1.16 2.80
N ASN A 101 8.78 0.17 2.87
CA ASN A 101 8.69 -0.91 1.88
C ASN A 101 7.48 -0.73 0.93
N THR A 102 6.62 0.25 1.20
CA THR A 102 5.47 0.62 0.37
C THR A 102 5.43 2.13 0.24
N GLU A 103 5.25 2.63 -0.97
CA GLU A 103 4.99 4.05 -1.21
C GLU A 103 3.82 4.23 -2.16
N VAL A 104 3.11 5.35 -1.99
CA VAL A 104 2.02 5.75 -2.86
C VAL A 104 2.22 7.19 -3.27
N TYR A 105 2.22 7.44 -4.58
CA TYR A 105 2.32 8.78 -5.16
C TYR A 105 1.12 9.07 -6.08
N THR A 106 0.67 10.32 -6.11
CA THR A 106 -0.31 10.79 -7.11
C THR A 106 -0.11 12.26 -7.46
N ALA A 107 -0.33 12.60 -8.73
CA ALA A 107 -0.44 13.96 -9.25
C ALA A 107 -1.34 13.94 -10.49
N GLY A 108 -2.54 14.53 -10.40
CA GLY A 108 -3.52 14.48 -11.49
C GLY A 108 -4.21 13.11 -11.60
N ASP A 109 -4.01 12.43 -12.73
CA ASP A 109 -4.87 11.35 -13.23
C ASP A 109 -4.27 9.93 -13.11
N PHE A 110 -3.30 9.75 -12.22
CA PHE A 110 -2.71 8.44 -11.96
C PHE A 110 -2.34 8.27 -10.48
N ILE A 111 -2.13 7.02 -10.09
CA ILE A 111 -1.53 6.66 -8.81
C ILE A 111 -0.37 5.70 -9.07
N GLU A 112 0.72 5.89 -8.34
CA GLU A 112 1.84 4.96 -8.26
C GLU A 112 1.68 4.10 -7.01
N LEU A 113 1.74 2.78 -7.18
CA LEU A 113 1.79 1.78 -6.11
C LEU A 113 3.17 1.14 -6.12
N GLU A 114 4.04 1.65 -5.27
CA GLU A 114 5.44 1.24 -5.19
C GLU A 114 5.63 0.24 -4.05
N SER A 115 6.40 -0.82 -4.34
CA SER A 115 6.94 -1.68 -3.29
C SER A 115 8.45 -1.70 -3.37
N LEU A 116 9.12 -1.68 -2.21
CA LEU A 116 10.57 -1.50 -2.12
C LEU A 116 11.17 -2.72 -1.42
N GLY A 117 12.27 -3.23 -1.99
CA GLY A 117 13.06 -4.30 -1.38
C GLY A 117 13.96 -3.77 -0.27
N ALA A 118 14.48 -4.68 0.54
CA ALA A 118 15.45 -4.35 1.58
C ALA A 118 16.75 -3.78 0.97
N VAL A 119 17.38 -2.84 1.67
CA VAL A 119 18.69 -2.33 1.30
C VAL A 119 19.72 -3.44 1.51
N THR A 120 20.35 -3.87 0.41
CA THR A 120 21.27 -5.02 0.42
C THR A 120 22.61 -4.63 -0.19
N THR A 121 23.72 -4.98 0.47
CA THR A 121 25.07 -4.85 -0.11
C THR A 121 25.41 -6.14 -0.84
N LEU A 122 25.86 -6.03 -2.09
CA LEU A 122 26.18 -7.18 -2.94
C LEU A 122 27.67 -7.19 -3.31
N ALA A 123 28.28 -8.36 -3.26
CA ALA A 123 29.60 -8.63 -3.83
C ALA A 123 29.52 -8.82 -5.36
N PRO A 124 30.65 -8.79 -6.09
CA PRO A 124 30.65 -9.07 -7.52
C PRO A 124 30.01 -10.44 -7.84
N SER A 125 29.07 -10.44 -8.79
CA SER A 125 28.28 -11.62 -9.22
C SER A 125 27.15 -12.06 -8.29
N GLU A 126 26.92 -11.37 -7.17
CA GLU A 126 25.71 -11.59 -6.37
C GLU A 126 24.51 -10.84 -6.96
N ALA A 127 23.31 -11.31 -6.62
CA ALA A 127 22.04 -10.72 -6.99
C ALA A 127 21.06 -10.79 -5.82
N VAL A 128 20.04 -9.95 -5.86
CA VAL A 128 18.89 -9.99 -4.95
C VAL A 128 17.62 -9.85 -5.77
N ASP A 129 16.57 -10.57 -5.36
CA ASP A 129 15.26 -10.50 -5.99
C ASP A 129 14.29 -9.71 -5.13
N HIS A 130 13.51 -8.86 -5.79
CA HIS A 130 12.34 -8.21 -5.21
C HIS A 130 11.10 -8.76 -5.90
N VAL A 131 10.41 -9.69 -5.24
CA VAL A 131 9.30 -10.43 -5.84
C VAL A 131 7.97 -9.76 -5.49
N GLU A 132 7.15 -9.55 -6.51
CA GLU A 132 5.77 -9.08 -6.37
C GLU A 132 4.80 -10.13 -6.94
N ARG A 133 3.63 -10.27 -6.31
CA ARG A 133 2.53 -11.10 -6.83
C ARG A 133 1.30 -10.25 -7.06
N TRP A 134 0.82 -10.25 -8.29
CA TRP A 134 -0.28 -9.42 -8.72
C TRP A 134 -1.51 -10.26 -9.00
N SER A 135 -2.67 -9.77 -8.60
CA SER A 135 -3.96 -10.37 -8.92
C SER A 135 -5.00 -9.29 -9.16
N LEU A 136 -5.98 -9.60 -10.00
CA LEU A 136 -7.10 -8.73 -10.31
C LEU A 136 -8.38 -9.50 -9.99
N HIS A 137 -9.27 -8.85 -9.24
CA HIS A 137 -10.50 -9.45 -8.73
C HIS A 137 -11.70 -8.65 -9.19
N ASP A 138 -12.68 -9.34 -9.75
CA ASP A 138 -13.99 -8.77 -10.05
C ASP A 138 -14.87 -8.85 -8.80
N LEU A 139 -15.45 -7.72 -8.40
CA LEU A 139 -16.32 -7.60 -7.26
C LEU A 139 -17.77 -7.77 -7.69
N ALA A 140 -18.51 -8.63 -6.98
CA ALA A 140 -19.92 -8.91 -7.30
C ALA A 140 -20.83 -7.68 -7.15
N HIS A 141 -20.44 -6.73 -6.29
CA HIS A 141 -21.20 -5.55 -5.95
C HIS A 141 -20.27 -4.33 -5.83
N THR A 142 -20.85 -3.15 -6.03
CA THR A 142 -20.18 -1.88 -5.73
C THR A 142 -19.87 -1.81 -4.23
N ILE A 143 -18.67 -1.35 -3.89
CA ILE A 143 -18.29 -1.06 -2.50
C ILE A 143 -18.84 0.32 -2.12
N GLU A 144 -19.68 0.35 -1.09
CA GLU A 144 -20.34 1.55 -0.58
C GLU A 144 -19.79 1.99 0.79
N ASN A 145 -19.08 1.10 1.49
CA ASN A 145 -18.51 1.39 2.80
C ASN A 145 -17.24 0.58 3.11
N ASP A 146 -16.54 0.99 4.18
CA ASP A 146 -15.28 0.40 4.62
C ASP A 146 -15.40 -1.09 5.04
N GLU A 147 -16.57 -1.55 5.48
CA GLU A 147 -16.79 -2.95 5.87
C GLU A 147 -16.86 -3.85 4.63
N GLN A 148 -17.60 -3.44 3.60
CA GLN A 148 -17.63 -4.12 2.31
C GLN A 148 -16.25 -4.13 1.65
N LEU A 149 -15.53 -3.02 1.72
CA LEU A 149 -14.15 -2.94 1.22
C LEU A 149 -13.26 -3.96 1.92
N ALA A 150 -13.34 -4.03 3.24
CA ALA A 150 -12.58 -4.98 4.02
C ALA A 150 -12.88 -6.43 3.66
N THR A 151 -14.16 -6.81 3.54
CA THR A 151 -14.55 -8.17 3.15
C THR A 151 -14.02 -8.52 1.76
N ALA A 152 -14.10 -7.59 0.80
CA ALA A 152 -13.57 -7.80 -0.54
C ALA A 152 -12.04 -8.00 -0.52
N LEU A 153 -11.30 -7.20 0.26
CA LEU A 153 -9.86 -7.32 0.43
C LEU A 153 -9.48 -8.65 1.10
N GLU A 154 -10.19 -9.06 2.15
CA GLU A 154 -9.97 -10.34 2.83
C GLU A 154 -10.17 -11.53 1.88
N MET A 155 -11.22 -11.50 1.06
CA MET A 155 -11.47 -12.54 0.04
C MET A 155 -10.35 -12.57 -1.01
N ALA A 156 -9.93 -11.40 -1.53
CA ALA A 156 -8.85 -11.30 -2.51
C ALA A 156 -7.50 -11.79 -1.95
N LEU A 157 -7.22 -11.50 -0.68
CA LEU A 157 -6.02 -11.97 0.02
C LEU A 157 -6.05 -13.48 0.25
N ALA A 158 -7.21 -14.04 0.59
CA ALA A 158 -7.38 -15.49 0.74
C ALA A 158 -7.18 -16.23 -0.60
N GLN A 159 -7.76 -15.73 -1.69
CA GLN A 159 -7.59 -16.33 -3.03
C GLN A 159 -6.15 -16.24 -3.56
N SER A 160 -5.40 -15.22 -3.15
CA SER A 160 -3.98 -15.06 -3.52
C SER A 160 -3.01 -15.77 -2.56
N SER A 161 -3.51 -16.44 -1.52
CA SER A 161 -2.68 -17.10 -0.49
C SER A 161 -2.05 -18.43 -0.94
N GLU A 162 -2.45 -18.95 -2.11
CA GLU A 162 -1.89 -20.18 -2.68
C GLU A 162 -0.38 -20.09 -3.02
N TYR A 163 0.20 -18.89 -2.97
CA TYR A 163 1.62 -18.64 -3.20
C TYR A 163 2.21 -17.77 -2.08
N PRO A 164 2.62 -18.35 -0.94
CA PRO A 164 3.26 -17.59 0.15
C PRO A 164 4.63 -17.03 -0.28
N PHE A 165 5.00 -15.88 0.26
CA PHE A 165 6.38 -15.36 0.20
C PHE A 165 7.22 -16.05 1.26
#